data_AF-A0A1F7SJL3-F1
#
_entry.id   AF-A0A1F7SJL3-F1
#
_cell.length_a   1.000
_cell.length_b   1.000
_cell.length_c   1.000
_cell.angle_alpha   90.00
_cell.angle_beta   90.00
_cell.angle_gamma   90.00
#
_symmetry.space_group_name_H-M   'P 1'
#
loop_
_entity.id
_entity.type
_entity.pdbx_description
1 polymer ?
#
loop_
_entity_poly.entity_id
_entity_poly.type
_entity_poly.pdbx_seq_one_letter_code
_entity_poly.pdbx_strand_id
1 'polypeptide(L)'
;MNNLKLNQLHPGSKIILISFFVLILVGLLLSMSTASKTVKIRQEKAKTLGVKYDDFFDEDDKFLHFKDAHVHLFGHALVYLSVATVFCFSGAKEVYKILTGVIMLITLLVHTYALINLKIPIEIVAMVVYTLLLIYMMLSSVIAMYRKEGKD
;
A
#
# COMPACT_ATOMS: atom_id res chain seq x y z
N MET A 1 -28.62 15.29 0.99
CA MET A 1 -27.76 14.09 0.91
C MET A 1 -27.40 13.67 2.33
N ASN A 2 -27.67 12.43 2.73
CA ASN A 2 -27.28 11.94 4.04
C ASN A 2 -25.76 11.97 4.16
N ASN A 3 -25.22 12.79 5.07
CA ASN A 3 -23.80 12.79 5.41
C ASN A 3 -23.51 11.53 6.22
N LEU A 4 -23.25 10.43 5.53
CA LEU A 4 -22.93 9.15 6.13
C LEU A 4 -21.63 9.28 6.94
N LYS A 5 -21.71 9.16 8.26
CA LYS A 5 -20.55 9.25 9.17
C LYS A 5 -20.20 7.88 9.71
N LEU A 6 -18.91 7.56 9.84
CA LEU A 6 -18.43 6.28 10.35
C LEU A 6 -18.88 5.97 11.79
N ASN A 7 -19.14 7.00 12.60
CA ASN A 7 -19.60 6.81 13.99
C ASN A 7 -21.05 6.28 14.08
N GLN A 8 -21.86 6.47 13.05
CA GLN A 8 -23.25 6.01 12.97
C GLN A 8 -23.39 4.54 12.55
N LEU A 9 -22.28 3.88 12.20
CA LEU A 9 -22.29 2.46 11.85
C LEU A 9 -22.76 1.59 13.03
N HIS A 10 -23.49 0.52 12.71
CA HIS A 10 -23.83 -0.51 13.69
C HIS A 10 -22.56 -1.13 14.29
N PRO A 11 -22.53 -1.52 15.59
CA PRO A 11 -21.35 -2.10 16.22
C PRO A 11 -20.76 -3.29 15.45
N GLY A 12 -21.61 -4.16 14.89
CA GLY A 12 -21.16 -5.27 14.04
C GLY A 12 -20.37 -4.83 12.81
N SER A 13 -20.80 -3.76 12.12
CA SER A 13 -20.07 -3.21 10.96
C SER A 13 -18.71 -2.63 11.35
N LYS A 14 -18.60 -2.01 12.54
CA LYS A 14 -17.34 -1.49 13.07
C LYS A 14 -16.34 -2.63 13.32
N ILE A 15 -16.79 -3.74 13.91
CA ILE A 15 -15.95 -4.93 14.14
C ILE A 15 -15.43 -5.47 12.81
N ILE A 16 -16.30 -5.64 11.81
CA ILE A 16 -15.90 -6.12 10.47
C ILE A 16 -14.83 -5.23 9.85
N LEU A 17 -14.99 -3.90 9.90
CA LEU A 17 -14.00 -2.95 9.36
C LEU A 17 -12.66 -3.04 10.09
N ILE A 18 -12.68 -3.16 11.42
CA ILE A 18 -11.44 -3.31 12.21
C ILE A 18 -10.74 -4.64 11.88
N SER A 19 -11.49 -5.74 11.82
CA SER A 19 -10.95 -7.05 11.41
C SER A 19 -10.35 -6.99 10.01
N PHE A 20 -11.01 -6.31 9.07
CA PHE A 20 -10.48 -6.07 7.74
C PHE A 20 -9.16 -5.29 7.75
N PHE A 21 -9.05 -4.22 8.55
CA PHE A 21 -7.79 -3.48 8.70
C PHE A 21 -6.66 -4.33 9.32
N VAL A 22 -6.98 -5.19 10.29
CA VAL A 22 -5.99 -6.15 10.83
C VAL A 22 -5.51 -7.11 9.76
N LEU A 23 -6.42 -7.66 8.94
CA LEU A 23 -6.05 -8.53 7.83
C LEU A 23 -5.16 -7.82 6.80
N ILE A 24 -5.45 -6.57 6.47
CA ILE A 24 -4.59 -5.75 5.60
C ILE A 24 -3.19 -5.61 6.20
N LEU A 25 -3.08 -5.27 7.49
CA LEU A 25 -1.78 -5.12 8.14
C LEU A 25 -0.95 -6.40 8.10
N VAL A 26 -1.56 -7.55 8.37
CA VAL A 26 -0.89 -8.86 8.27
C VAL A 26 -0.48 -9.14 6.82
N GLY A 27 -1.37 -8.90 5.86
CA GLY A 27 -1.08 -9.07 4.43
C GLY A 27 0.08 -8.20 3.94
N LEU A 28 0.14 -6.94 4.39
CA LEU A 28 1.24 -6.02 4.06
C LEU A 28 2.58 -6.51 4.60
N LEU A 29 2.63 -6.98 5.86
CA LEU A 29 3.85 -7.52 6.46
C LEU A 29 4.37 -8.75 5.71
N LEU A 30 3.48 -9.66 5.32
CA LEU A 30 3.82 -10.84 4.53
C LEU A 30 4.28 -10.47 3.11
N SER A 31 3.59 -9.52 2.47
CA SER A 31 3.96 -8.98 1.15
C SER A 31 5.36 -8.36 1.15
N MET A 32 5.68 -7.54 2.16
CA MET A 32 7.01 -6.94 2.31
C MET A 32 8.12 -7.98 2.49
N SER A 33 7.87 -9.01 3.30
CA SER A 33 8.85 -10.08 3.53
C SER A 33 9.16 -10.85 2.24
N THR A 34 8.14 -11.15 1.44
CA THR A 34 8.25 -11.92 0.20
C THR A 34 8.87 -11.10 -0.92
N ALA A 35 8.45 -9.85 -1.12
CA ALA A 35 9.04 -8.94 -2.10
C ALA A 35 10.54 -8.72 -1.84
N SER A 36 10.91 -8.39 -0.60
CA SER A 36 12.32 -8.13 -0.24
C SER A 36 13.20 -9.37 -0.42
N LYS A 37 12.73 -10.57 -0.03
CA LYS A 37 13.48 -11.82 -0.28
C LYS A 37 13.68 -12.07 -1.78
N THR A 38 12.64 -11.84 -2.58
CA THR A 38 12.67 -12.05 -4.02
C THR A 38 13.71 -11.15 -4.70
N VAL A 39 13.75 -9.86 -4.33
CA VAL A 39 14.72 -8.93 -4.93
C VAL A 39 16.15 -9.25 -4.49
N LYS A 40 16.38 -9.66 -3.23
CA LYS A 40 17.70 -10.10 -2.75
C LYS A 40 18.22 -11.33 -3.51
N ILE A 41 17.40 -12.37 -3.67
CA ILE A 41 17.78 -13.58 -4.42
C ILE A 41 18.16 -13.22 -5.87
N ARG A 42 17.41 -12.30 -6.49
CA ARG A 42 17.69 -11.84 -7.86
C ARG A 42 19.02 -11.07 -7.95
N GLN A 43 19.33 -10.22 -6.97
CA GLN A 43 20.64 -9.55 -6.89
C GLN A 43 21.81 -10.53 -6.70
N GLU A 44 21.63 -11.56 -5.88
CA GLU A 44 22.63 -12.61 -5.70
C GLU A 44 22.84 -13.40 -6.99
N LYS A 45 21.76 -13.71 -7.73
CA LYS A 45 21.82 -14.38 -9.03
C LYS A 45 22.57 -13.52 -10.08
N ALA A 46 22.30 -12.21 -10.13
CA ALA A 46 23.01 -11.29 -11.03
C ALA A 46 24.51 -11.20 -10.69
N LYS A 47 24.83 -11.13 -9.39
CA LYS A 47 26.21 -11.06 -8.91
C LYS A 47 27.00 -12.35 -9.19
N THR A 48 26.38 -13.52 -9.04
CA THR A 48 27.03 -14.82 -9.30
C THR A 48 27.35 -15.07 -10.77
N LEU A 49 26.58 -14.46 -11.68
CA LEU A 49 26.80 -14.58 -13.12
C LEU A 49 27.70 -13.47 -13.71
N GLY A 50 28.17 -12.52 -12.89
CA GLY A 50 29.15 -11.51 -13.29
C GLY A 50 28.63 -10.49 -14.31
N VAL A 51 27.32 -10.42 -14.52
CA VAL A 51 26.67 -9.54 -15.49
C VAL A 51 26.28 -8.23 -14.82
N LYS A 52 26.33 -7.11 -15.55
CA LYS A 52 25.73 -5.86 -15.07
C LYS A 52 24.24 -6.06 -14.90
N TYR A 53 23.71 -5.50 -13.83
CA TYR A 53 22.33 -5.68 -13.40
C TYR A 53 21.30 -5.34 -14.50
N ASP A 54 21.64 -4.39 -15.37
CA ASP A 54 20.80 -3.91 -16.47
C ASP A 54 20.83 -4.84 -17.71
N ASP A 55 21.86 -5.68 -17.82
CA ASP A 55 22.09 -6.64 -18.92
C ASP A 55 21.63 -8.07 -18.56
N PHE A 56 21.10 -8.27 -17.35
CA PHE A 56 20.81 -9.60 -16.80
C PHE A 56 19.53 -10.26 -17.31
N PHE A 57 18.72 -9.53 -18.07
CA PHE A 57 17.40 -10.00 -18.47
C PHE A 57 17.30 -10.05 -19.99
N ASP A 58 17.27 -11.27 -20.53
CA ASP A 58 16.66 -11.52 -21.83
C ASP A 58 15.23 -10.94 -21.85
N GLU A 59 14.69 -10.59 -23.02
CA GLU A 59 13.38 -9.94 -23.13
C GLU A 59 12.26 -10.71 -22.39
N ASP A 60 12.34 -12.04 -22.35
CA ASP A 60 11.41 -12.91 -21.63
C ASP A 60 11.45 -12.72 -20.11
N ASP A 61 12.64 -12.54 -19.53
CA ASP A 61 12.78 -12.28 -18.10
C ASP A 61 12.30 -10.86 -17.75
N LYS A 62 12.53 -9.87 -18.63
CA LYS A 62 11.98 -8.50 -18.46
C LYS A 62 10.46 -8.52 -18.45
N PHE A 63 9.84 -9.30 -19.35
CA PHE A 63 8.40 -9.45 -19.40
C PHE A 63 7.85 -10.13 -18.13
N LEU A 64 8.49 -11.20 -17.66
CA LEU A 64 8.10 -11.85 -16.39
C LEU A 64 8.20 -10.89 -15.20
N HIS A 65 9.29 -10.10 -15.13
CA HIS A 65 9.49 -9.10 -14.09
C HIS A 65 8.45 -7.99 -14.12
N PHE A 66 8.13 -7.49 -15.32
CA PHE A 66 7.07 -6.51 -15.48
C PHE A 66 5.71 -7.09 -15.05
N LYS A 67 5.40 -8.34 -15.42
CA LYS A 67 4.17 -9.02 -15.01
C LYS A 67 4.08 -9.15 -13.49
N ASP A 68 5.16 -9.58 -12.83
CA ASP A 68 5.22 -9.68 -11.36
C ASP A 68 5.00 -8.31 -10.70
N ALA A 69 5.69 -7.27 -11.18
CA ALA A 69 5.54 -5.91 -10.68
C ALA A 69 4.11 -5.38 -10.89
N HIS A 70 3.48 -5.71 -12.02
CA HIS A 70 2.11 -5.33 -12.33
C HIS A 70 1.09 -6.02 -11.41
N VAL A 71 1.23 -7.33 -11.18
CA VAL A 71 0.37 -8.07 -10.24
C VAL A 71 0.55 -7.53 -8.82
N HIS A 72 1.79 -7.23 -8.42
CA HIS A 72 2.09 -6.63 -7.13
C HIS A 72 1.43 -5.25 -6.98
N LEU A 73 1.59 -4.37 -7.98
CA LEU A 73 0.93 -3.07 -8.03
C LEU A 73 -0.59 -3.21 -7.93
N PHE A 74 -1.19 -4.16 -8.64
CA PHE A 74 -2.64 -4.38 -8.61
C PHE A 74 -3.14 -4.80 -7.22
N GLY A 75 -2.43 -5.71 -6.55
CA GLY A 75 -2.73 -6.10 -5.17
C GLY A 75 -2.70 -4.89 -4.22
N HIS A 76 -1.66 -4.05 -4.32
CA HIS A 76 -1.57 -2.83 -3.52
C HIS A 76 -2.64 -1.79 -3.89
N ALA A 77 -2.99 -1.64 -5.17
CA ALA A 77 -4.04 -0.74 -5.62
C ALA A 77 -5.41 -1.13 -5.04
N LEU A 78 -5.73 -2.43 -5.00
CA LEU A 78 -6.97 -2.92 -4.39
C LEU A 78 -7.04 -2.63 -2.88
N VAL A 79 -5.93 -2.86 -2.17
CA VAL A 79 -5.83 -2.53 -0.74
C VAL A 79 -6.02 -1.03 -0.52
N TYR A 80 -5.31 -0.19 -1.29
CA TYR A 80 -5.43 1.26 -1.23
C TYR A 80 -6.87 1.71 -1.48
N LEU A 81 -7.50 1.29 -2.58
CA LEU A 81 -8.87 1.71 -2.92
C LEU A 81 -9.88 1.31 -1.83
N SER A 82 -9.71 0.11 -1.25
CA SER A 82 -10.57 -0.37 -0.16
C SER A 82 -10.44 0.51 1.09
N VAL A 83 -9.20 0.82 1.51
CA VAL A 83 -8.95 1.68 2.68
C VAL A 83 -9.34 3.13 2.41
N ALA A 84 -9.06 3.64 1.21
CA ALA A 84 -9.42 4.98 0.77
C ALA A 84 -10.92 5.22 0.80
N THR A 85 -11.71 4.26 0.35
CA THR A 85 -13.16 4.34 0.39
C THR A 85 -13.66 4.54 1.81
N VAL A 86 -13.16 3.79 2.79
CA VAL A 86 -13.54 3.96 4.20
C VAL A 86 -13.03 5.30 4.74
N PHE A 87 -11.81 5.68 4.40
CA PHE A 87 -11.19 6.94 4.84
C PHE A 87 -11.90 8.19 4.31
N CYS A 88 -12.55 8.14 3.13
CA CYS A 88 -13.38 9.23 2.63
C CYS A 88 -14.52 9.59 3.58
N PHE A 89 -15.04 8.62 4.34
CA PHE A 89 -16.07 8.83 5.36
C PHE A 89 -15.49 9.19 6.74
N SER A 90 -14.16 9.32 6.85
CA SER A 90 -13.54 9.87 8.05
C SER A 90 -13.84 11.36 8.20
N GLY A 91 -13.82 11.85 9.43
CA GLY A 91 -13.93 13.28 9.75
C GLY A 91 -12.67 14.09 9.43
N ALA A 92 -11.72 13.55 8.66
CA ALA A 92 -10.54 14.30 8.20
C ALA A 92 -10.96 15.45 7.28
N LYS A 93 -10.21 16.56 7.28
CA LYS A 93 -10.46 17.66 6.34
C LYS A 93 -10.23 17.19 4.91
N GLU A 94 -11.04 17.67 3.97
CA GLU A 94 -10.95 17.29 2.55
C GLU A 94 -9.55 17.48 1.95
N VAL A 95 -8.86 18.56 2.33
CA VAL A 95 -7.47 18.82 1.91
C VAL A 95 -6.53 17.68 2.31
N TYR A 96 -6.67 17.12 3.51
CA TYR A 96 -5.85 15.99 3.95
C TYR A 96 -6.23 14.70 3.22
N LYS A 97 -7.51 14.48 2.92
CA LYS A 97 -7.94 13.32 2.12
C LYS A 97 -7.30 13.32 0.74
N ILE A 98 -7.36 14.47 0.06
CA ILE A 98 -6.76 14.66 -1.27
C ILE A 98 -5.25 14.51 -1.18
N LEU A 99 -4.59 15.19 -0.24
CA LEU A 99 -3.13 15.14 -0.09
C LEU A 99 -2.64 13.70 0.17
N THR A 100 -3.26 12.99 1.11
CA THR A 100 -2.94 11.58 1.39
C THR A 100 -3.14 10.72 0.15
N GLY A 101 -4.22 10.92 -0.61
CA GLY A 101 -4.46 10.20 -1.87
C GLY A 101 -3.38 10.45 -2.92
N VAL A 102 -2.97 11.71 -3.11
CA VAL A 102 -1.90 12.07 -4.07
C VAL A 102 -0.56 11.47 -3.65
N ILE A 103 -0.18 11.59 -2.38
CA ILE A 103 1.09 11.03 -1.88
C ILE A 103 1.08 9.50 -2.01
N MET A 104 -0.05 8.84 -1.72
CA MET A 104 -0.21 7.39 -1.91
C MET A 104 0.03 6.98 -3.36
N LEU A 105 -0.59 7.68 -4.32
CA LEU A 105 -0.42 7.40 -5.74
C LEU A 105 1.06 7.56 -6.16
N ILE A 106 1.69 8.68 -5.80
CA ILE A 106 3.11 8.93 -6.12
C ILE A 106 3.99 7.84 -5.52
N THR A 107 3.77 7.49 -4.25
CA THR A 107 4.57 6.49 -3.54
C THR A 107 4.44 5.11 -4.20
N LEU A 108 3.24 4.74 -4.63
CA LEU A 108 2.98 3.46 -5.29
C LEU A 108 3.64 3.39 -6.68
N LEU A 109 3.63 4.50 -7.43
CA LEU A 109 4.35 4.62 -8.71
C LEU A 109 5.85 4.50 -8.52
N VAL A 110 6.41 5.20 -7.52
CA VAL A 110 7.84 5.13 -7.19
C VAL A 110 8.24 3.72 -6.74
N HIS A 111 7.42 3.07 -5.91
CA HIS A 111 7.65 1.69 -5.48
C HIS A 111 7.65 0.71 -6.66
N THR A 112 6.67 0.81 -7.55
CA THR A 112 6.58 -0.06 -8.74
C THR A 112 7.74 0.20 -9.71
N TYR A 113 8.11 1.46 -9.93
CA TYR A 113 9.29 1.83 -10.70
C TYR A 113 10.56 1.22 -10.10
N ALA A 114 10.71 1.29 -8.77
CA ALA A 114 11.85 0.71 -8.07
C ALA A 114 11.86 -0.82 -8.12
N LEU A 115 10.71 -1.48 -8.15
CA LEU A 115 10.60 -2.93 -8.39
C LEU A 115 11.03 -3.31 -9.80
N ILE A 116 10.56 -2.59 -10.82
CA ILE A 116 10.90 -2.85 -12.23
C ILE A 116 12.41 -2.65 -12.47
N ASN A 117 12.99 -1.60 -11.90
CA ASN A 117 14.41 -1.28 -12.02
C ASN A 117 15.26 -1.89 -10.89
N LEU A 118 14.63 -2.68 -10.01
CA LEU A 118 15.21 -3.42 -8.89
C LEU A 118 16.14 -2.57 -7.98
N LYS A 119 15.75 -1.32 -7.76
CA LYS A 119 16.44 -0.39 -6.86
C LYS A 119 15.95 -0.61 -5.42
N ILE A 120 16.50 -1.63 -4.75
CA ILE A 120 16.10 -2.04 -3.38
C ILE A 120 15.93 -0.88 -2.39
N PRO A 121 16.87 0.08 -2.27
CA PRO A 121 16.72 1.13 -1.25
C PRO A 121 15.48 2.00 -1.51
N ILE A 122 15.21 2.33 -2.77
CA ILE A 122 14.06 3.15 -3.16
C ILE A 122 12.76 2.34 -2.99
N GLU A 123 12.78 1.05 -3.36
CA GLU A 123 11.66 0.14 -3.16
C GLU A 123 11.25 0.08 -1.69
N ILE A 124 12.20 -0.16 -0.78
CA ILE A 124 11.96 -0.26 0.67
C ILE A 124 11.44 1.06 1.21
N VAL A 125 12.07 2.19 0.90
CA VAL A 125 11.65 3.50 1.39
C VAL A 125 10.24 3.84 0.91
N ALA A 126 9.95 3.64 -0.37
CA ALA A 126 8.62 3.86 -0.92
C ALA A 126 7.58 2.95 -0.24
N MET A 127 7.91 1.68 -0.01
CA MET A 127 7.01 0.75 0.66
C MET A 127 6.73 1.13 2.13
N VAL A 128 7.74 1.63 2.84
CA VAL A 128 7.58 2.14 4.21
C VAL A 128 6.65 3.36 4.23
N VAL A 129 6.88 4.33 3.33
CA VAL A 129 6.02 5.52 3.23
C VAL A 129 4.58 5.13 2.90
N TYR A 130 4.38 4.23 1.94
CA TYR A 130 3.07 3.69 1.58
C TYR A 130 2.36 3.06 2.78
N THR A 131 3.09 2.25 3.55
CA THR A 131 2.57 1.56 4.74
C THR A 131 2.16 2.54 5.83
N LEU A 132 2.96 3.59 6.06
CA LEU A 132 2.64 4.64 7.04
C LEU A 132 1.37 5.40 6.66
N LEU A 133 1.20 5.72 5.38
CA LEU A 133 0.00 6.39 4.87
C LEU A 133 -1.24 5.52 4.99
N LEU A 134 -1.15 4.21 4.69
CA LEU A 134 -2.24 3.27 4.92
C LEU A 134 -2.62 3.20 6.41
N ILE A 135 -1.63 3.08 7.29
CA ILE A 135 -1.85 3.07 8.75
C ILE A 135 -2.56 4.34 9.18
N TYR A 136 -2.13 5.50 8.69
CA TYR A 136 -2.78 6.78 8.97
C TYR A 136 -4.26 6.79 8.55
N MET A 137 -4.57 6.30 7.35
CA MET A 137 -5.96 6.21 6.85
C MET A 137 -6.82 5.27 7.69
N MET A 138 -6.27 4.10 8.05
CA MET A 138 -6.96 3.11 8.89
C MET A 138 -7.21 3.66 10.30
N LEU A 139 -6.19 4.24 10.96
CA LEU A 139 -6.32 4.82 12.29
C LEU A 139 -7.32 5.97 12.31
N SER A 140 -7.24 6.87 11.33
CA SER A 140 -8.19 7.99 11.21
C SER A 140 -9.63 7.49 11.05
N SER A 141 -9.82 6.40 10.30
CA SER A 141 -11.13 5.75 10.13
C SER A 141 -11.62 5.10 11.43
N VAL A 142 -10.75 4.39 12.15
CA VAL A 142 -11.08 3.78 13.46
C VAL A 142 -11.44 4.85 14.48
N ILE A 143 -10.65 5.92 14.59
CA ILE A 143 -10.94 7.05 15.48
C ILE A 143 -12.30 7.67 15.11
N ALA A 144 -12.57 7.85 13.82
CA ALA A 144 -13.86 8.36 13.35
C ALA A 144 -15.04 7.44 13.69
N MET A 145 -14.87 6.12 13.75
CA MET A 145 -15.92 5.19 14.17
C MET A 145 -16.33 5.33 15.65
N TYR A 146 -15.42 5.83 16.50
CA TYR A 146 -15.65 5.96 17.96
C TYR A 146 -15.72 7.41 18.46
N ARG A 147 -15.53 8.40 17.58
CA ARG A 147 -15.69 9.82 17.93
C ARG A 147 -17.16 10.10 18.27
N LYS A 148 -17.42 10.58 19.50
CA LYS A 148 -18.74 11.05 19.92
C LYS A 148 -19.15 12.27 19.08
N GLU A 149 -20.41 12.36 18.69
CA GLU A 149 -20.96 13.54 18.02
C GLU A 149 -20.81 14.77 18.94
N GLY A 150 -20.26 15.88 18.44
CA GLY A 150 -20.22 17.17 19.18
C GLY A 150 -18.86 17.64 19.73
N LYS A 151 -17.73 17.09 19.28
CA LYS A 151 -16.44 17.78 19.43
C LYS A 151 -15.90 18.07 18.05
N ASP A 152 -16.14 19.28 17.56
CA ASP A 152 -15.39 19.85 16.43
C ASP A 152 -14.02 20.31 16.93
#